data_AF-T1C0L7-F1
#
_entry.id   AF-T1C0L7-F1
#
_cell.length_a   1.000
_cell.length_b   1.000
_cell.length_c   1.000
_cell.angle_alpha   90.00
_cell.angle_beta   90.00
_cell.angle_gamma   90.00
#
_symmetry.space_group_name_H-M   'P 1'
#
loop_
_entity.id
_entity.type
_entity.pdbx_description
1 polymer ?
#
loop_
_entity_poly.entity_id
_entity_poly.type
_entity_poly.pdbx_seq_one_letter_code
_entity_poly.pdbx_strand_id
1 'polypeptide(L)' 'MRWRSGFWQIARGAQVPVQLVYLDYPSKTIGLGPLWHMGPDLDAEMARIRAFYAPYRGKHRGV' A
#
# COMPACT_ATOMS: atom_id res chain seq x y z
N MET A 1 1.30 4.22 14.87
CA MET A 1 0.62 3.07 14.23
C MET A 1 1.64 2.25 13.46
N ARG A 2 1.75 0.95 13.72
CA ARG A 2 2.69 0.03 13.06
C ARG A 2 1.95 -0.67 11.91
N TRP A 3 2.40 -0.48 10.67
CA TRP A 3 1.82 -1.15 9.51
C TRP A 3 2.13 -2.65 9.58
N ARG A 4 1.18 -3.49 9.17
CA ARG A 4 1.36 -4.94 9.09
C ARG A 4 2.19 -5.26 7.84
N SER A 5 3.34 -5.92 8.00
CA SER A 5 4.24 -6.31 6.91
C SER A 5 4.02 -7.74 6.39
N GLY A 6 3.02 -8.46 6.89
CA GLY A 6 2.76 -9.85 6.47
C GLY A 6 2.50 -10.01 4.98
N PHE A 7 1.85 -9.03 4.34
CA PHE A 7 1.62 -9.05 2.89
C PHE A 7 2.93 -9.06 2.09
N TRP A 8 3.96 -8.36 2.56
CA TRP A 8 5.26 -8.29 1.90
C TRP A 8 5.97 -9.64 1.95
N GLN A 9 5.92 -10.32 3.10
CA GLN A 9 6.50 -11.68 3.24
C GLN A 9 5.79 -12.69 2.33
N ILE A 10 4.45 -12.67 2.30
CA ILE A 10 3.64 -13.56 1.44
C ILE A 10 3.93 -13.30 -0.04
N ALA A 11 3.88 -12.05 -0.48
CA ALA A 11 4.10 -11.68 -1.88
C ALA A 11 5.48 -12.09 -2.38
N ARG A 12 6.52 -11.89 -1.56
CA ARG A 12 7.89 -12.34 -1.90
C ARG A 12 8.03 -13.85 -1.89
N GLY A 13 7.47 -14.53 -0.90
CA GLY A 13 7.52 -16.00 -0.80
C GLY A 13 6.80 -16.71 -1.95
N ALA A 14 5.69 -16.14 -2.41
CA ALA A 14 4.90 -16.66 -3.53
C ALA A 14 5.31 -16.09 -4.90
N GLN A 15 6.25 -15.13 -4.95
CA GLN A 15 6.67 -14.42 -6.17
C GLN A 15 5.52 -13.76 -6.94
N VAL A 16 4.50 -13.28 -6.23
CA VAL A 16 3.34 -12.59 -6.81
C VAL A 16 3.44 -11.08 -6.59
N PRO A 17 2.97 -10.26 -7.52
CA PRO A 17 2.89 -8.83 -7.30
C PRO A 17 1.75 -8.43 -6.35
N VAL A 18 1.87 -7.25 -5.77
CA VAL A 18 0.88 -6.63 -4.89
C VAL A 18 0.15 -5.54 -5.66
N GLN A 19 -1.18 -5.64 -5.75
CA GLN A 19 -2.02 -4.59 -6.30
C GLN A 19 -2.31 -3.54 -5.21
N LEU A 20 -1.89 -2.29 -5.43
CA LEU A 20 -2.24 -1.19 -4.53
C LEU A 20 -3.64 -0.68 -4.86
N VAL A 21 -4.47 -0.44 -3.86
CA VAL A 21 -5.87 0.02 -4.03
C VAL A 21 -6.16 1.06 -2.97
N TYR A 22 -6.77 2.18 -3.38
CA TYR A 22 -7.17 3.23 -2.46
C TYR A 22 -8.66 3.54 -2.54
N LEU A 23 -9.18 4.02 -1.42
CA LEU A 23 -10.50 4.62 -1.29
C LEU A 23 -10.29 6.09 -0.94
N ASP A 24 -10.59 7.00 -1.87
CA ASP A 24 -10.52 8.43 -1.62
C ASP A 24 -11.92 8.97 -1.31
N TYR A 25 -12.16 9.22 -0.03
CA TYR A 25 -13.47 9.63 0.46
C TYR A 25 -13.90 11.03 0.01
N PRO A 26 -13.02 12.06 -0.03
CA PRO A 26 -13.38 13.38 -0.53
C PRO A 26 -13.93 13.35 -1.95
N SER A 27 -13.28 12.61 -2.86
CA SER A 27 -13.75 12.46 -4.25
C SER A 27 -14.77 11.34 -4.45
N LYS A 28 -15.01 10.51 -3.43
CA LYS A 28 -15.82 9.27 -3.50
C LYS A 28 -15.35 8.32 -4.61
N THR A 29 -14.04 8.24 -4.82
CA THR A 29 -13.46 7.38 -5.86
C THR A 29 -12.73 6.18 -5.26
N ILE A 30 -12.70 5.10 -6.05
CA ILE A 30 -11.86 3.93 -5.83
C ILE A 30 -10.85 3.91 -6.97
N GLY A 31 -9.58 3.76 -6.63
CA GLY A 31 -8.52 3.68 -7.63
C GLY A 31 -7.63 2.47 -7.44
N LEU A 32 -7.22 1.91 -8.57
CA LEU A 32 -6.22 0.87 -8.67
C LEU A 32 -4.88 1.54 -8.99
N GLY A 33 -3.90 1.37 -8.09
CA GLY A 33 -2.53 1.79 -8.31
C GLY A 33 -1.76 0.85 -9.24
N PRO A 34 -0.43 0.98 -9.31
CA PRO A 34 0.39 0.04 -10.06
C PRO A 34 0.39 -1.35 -9.41
N LEU A 35 0.56 -2.36 -10.25
CA LEU A 35 0.86 -3.72 -9.83
C LEU A 35 2.36 -3.80 -9.48
N TRP A 36 2.70 -4.16 -8.24
CA TRP A 36 4.04 -3.94 -7.70
C TRP A 36 4.73 -5.24 -7.27
N HIS A 37 5.94 -5.49 -7.78
CA HIS A 37 6.81 -6.58 -7.30
C HIS A 37 7.69 -6.13 -6.12
N MET A 38 7.50 -6.76 -4.96
CA MET A 38 8.14 -6.34 -3.71
C MET A 38 9.65 -6.59 -3.73
N GLY A 39 10.44 -5.55 -3.46
CA GLY A 39 11.90 -5.64 -3.27
C GLY A 39 12.32 -6.24 -1.92
N PRO A 40 13.62 -6.49 -1.73
CA PRO A 40 14.16 -7.17 -0.54
C PRO A 40 14.22 -6.30 0.72
N ASP A 41 14.13 -4.98 0.58
CA ASP A 41 14.17 -4.02 1.69
C ASP A 41 12.75 -3.63 2.11
N LEU A 42 12.31 -4.15 3.25
CA LEU A 42 10.98 -3.88 3.78
C LEU A 42 10.78 -2.40 4.10
N ASP A 43 11.78 -1.72 4.68
CA ASP A 43 11.63 -0.32 5.10
C ASP A 43 11.50 0.60 3.90
N ALA A 44 12.29 0.34 2.84
CA ALA A 44 12.18 1.04 1.57
C ALA A 44 10.81 0.80 0.89
N GLU A 45 10.35 -0.46 0.82
CA GLU A 45 9.04 -0.78 0.24
C GLU A 45 7.90 -0.10 1.01
N MET A 46 7.94 -0.16 2.35
CA MET A 46 6.95 0.48 3.19
C MET A 46 6.97 2.01 3.05
N ALA A 47 8.14 2.64 2.88
CA ALA A 47 8.26 4.07 2.63
C ALA A 47 7.61 4.46 1.29
N ARG A 48 7.85 3.66 0.24
CA ARG A 48 7.26 3.87 -1.08
C ARG A 48 5.74 3.69 -1.09
N ILE A 49 5.23 2.66 -0.41
CA ILE A 49 3.79 2.44 -0.24
C ILE A 49 3.14 3.62 0.51
N ARG A 50 3.79 4.15 1.55
CA ARG A 50 3.31 5.35 2.24
C ARG A 50 3.29 6.57 1.33
N ALA A 51 4.32 6.78 0.52
CA ALA A 51 4.36 7.87 -0.45
C ALA A 51 3.23 7.75 -1.49
N PHE A 52 2.95 6.54 -1.98
CA PHE A 52 1.83 6.28 -2.89
C PHE A 52 0.47 6.63 -2.26
N TYR A 53 0.23 6.28 -0.98
CA TYR A 53 -1.03 6.56 -0.30
C TYR A 53 -1.14 7.98 0.29
N ALA A 54 -0.05 8.77 0.29
CA ALA A 54 -0.03 10.12 0.84
C ALA A 54 -1.12 11.07 0.30
N PRO A 55 -1.40 11.15 -1.02
CA PRO A 55 -2.39 12.07 -1.57
C PRO A 55 -3.84 11.66 -1.29
N TYR A 56 -4.11 10.40 -0.96
CA TYR A 56 -5.48 9.89 -0.79
C TYR A 56 -5.94 9.97 0.67
N ARG A 57 -7.22 10.28 0.88
CA ARG A 57 -7.80 10.46 2.22
C ARG A 57 -8.85 9.39 2.50
N GLY A 58 -8.47 8.44 3.37
CA GLY A 58 -9.39 7.44 3.91
C GLY A 58 -10.36 8.03 4.94
N LYS A 59 -11.48 7.33 5.18
CA LYS A 59 -12.56 7.75 6.08
C LYS A 59 -12.11 8.13 7.49
N HIS A 60 -11.16 7.38 8.05
CA HIS A 60 -10.68 7.52 9.44
C HIS A 60 -9.21 7.92 9.48
N ARG A 61 -8.79 8.92 8.70
CA ARG A 61 -7.41 9.40 8.69
C ARG A 61 -7.12 10.18 9.98
N GLY A 62 -6.73 9.47 11.05
CA GLY A 62 -6.34 10.05 12.34
C GLY A 62 -7.01 9.48 13.60
N VAL A 63 -7.80 8.41 13.47
CA VAL A 63 -8.36 7.64 14.61
C VAL A 63 -7.53 6.40 14.86
#